data_AF-A0A9D4MUM0-F1
#
_entry.id   AF-A0A9D4MUM0-F1
#
_cell.length_a   1.000
_cell.length_b   1.000
_cell.length_c   1.000
_cell.angle_alpha   90.00
_cell.angle_beta   90.00
_cell.angle_gamma   90.00
#
_symmetry.space_group_name_H-M   'P 1'
#
loop_
_entity.id
_entity.type
_entity.pdbx_description
1 polymer ?
#
loop_
_entity_poly.entity_id
_entity_poly.type
_entity_poly.pdbx_seq_one_letter_code
_entity_poly.pdbx_strand_id
1 'polypeptide(L)'
;MTELPNCPVCLERMEESVAGILTILCNHSFHVDCLHQWFDTSCPVCRYCQTPEEVADNRCMKCGSHESLWICLICGNIGCGRYVGLHAYRHFQETQHTYAMELGNNKVWDYIGDNYVHRLVQNKSDGKLVQVDEGGNPVRDEKVDSLNLEYTYLLTNQLESQRLYFEEKMNEVERTILEKVHVLEEEKMNLTKECSHFHAELELANKEKQQSEKKCVQLQSRMKKILTDLQEEREMNKSLQRNQDEWKHRETEDLREQLRDVMFYNAEGGHVILGASGTLQPKHTRRKKQR
;
A
#
# COMPACT_ATOMS: atom_id res chain seq x y z
N MET A 1 53.76 -7.79 -21.57
CA MET A 1 53.48 -6.86 -22.67
C MET A 1 52.08 -7.17 -23.13
N THR A 2 51.10 -6.33 -22.80
CA THR A 2 49.73 -6.44 -23.32
C THR A 2 49.75 -5.96 -24.77
N GLU A 3 49.35 -6.81 -25.71
CA GLU A 3 49.23 -6.41 -27.10
C GLU A 3 48.14 -5.35 -27.24
N LEU A 4 48.46 -4.23 -27.89
CA LEU A 4 47.48 -3.18 -28.18
C LEU A 4 46.48 -3.68 -29.23
N PRO A 5 45.19 -3.33 -29.10
CA PRO A 5 44.16 -3.78 -30.03
C PRO A 5 44.35 -3.16 -31.43
N ASN A 6 43.86 -3.86 -32.45
CA ASN A 6 43.86 -3.36 -33.84
C ASN A 6 42.60 -2.54 -34.12
N CYS A 7 42.71 -1.52 -34.98
CA CYS A 7 41.60 -0.70 -35.41
C CYS A 7 40.61 -1.55 -36.22
N PRO A 8 39.31 -1.58 -35.89
CA PRO A 8 38.32 -2.39 -36.62
C PRO A 8 38.07 -1.94 -38.07
N VAL A 9 38.51 -0.75 -38.46
CA VAL A 9 38.27 -0.16 -39.79
C VAL A 9 39.43 -0.44 -40.75
N CYS A 10 40.67 -0.12 -40.36
CA CYS A 10 41.86 -0.37 -41.20
C CYS A 10 42.64 -1.63 -40.84
N LEU A 11 42.29 -2.30 -39.73
CA LEU A 11 42.96 -3.50 -39.19
C LEU A 11 44.42 -3.30 -38.76
N GLU A 12 44.91 -2.07 -38.71
CA GLU A 12 46.25 -1.72 -38.23
C GLU A 12 46.28 -1.58 -36.71
N ARG A 13 47.47 -1.72 -36.11
CA ARG A 13 47.68 -1.53 -34.67
C ARG A 13 47.34 -0.10 -34.25
N MET A 14 46.58 0.03 -33.16
CA MET A 14 46.26 1.35 -32.58
C MET A 14 47.45 1.85 -31.75
N GLU A 15 48.46 2.38 -32.42
CA GLU A 15 49.59 3.06 -31.80
C GLU A 15 49.28 4.55 -31.64
N GLU A 16 49.26 5.02 -30.39
CA GLU A 16 48.90 6.40 -30.00
C GLU A 16 49.84 7.47 -30.60
N SER A 17 51.02 7.06 -31.08
CA SER A 17 52.08 7.94 -31.57
C SER A 17 51.93 8.44 -33.02
N VAL A 18 51.03 7.86 -33.84
CA VAL A 18 50.99 8.13 -35.30
C VAL A 18 49.62 8.57 -35.81
N ALA A 19 48.54 7.98 -35.30
CA ALA A 19 47.18 8.32 -35.69
C ALA A 19 46.34 8.42 -34.42
N GLY A 20 45.94 9.63 -34.04
CA GLY A 20 45.14 9.87 -32.83
C GLY A 20 44.03 8.83 -32.69
N ILE A 21 43.91 8.25 -31.49
CA ILE A 21 42.91 7.22 -31.19
C ILE A 21 41.70 7.89 -30.56
N LEU A 22 40.52 7.60 -31.12
CA LEU A 22 39.25 8.11 -30.61
C LEU A 22 38.41 6.95 -30.11
N THR A 23 38.06 7.00 -28.83
CA THR A 23 37.08 6.10 -28.21
C THR A 23 35.74 6.79 -28.14
N ILE A 24 34.72 6.16 -28.72
CA ILE A 24 33.36 6.71 -28.78
C ILE A 24 32.45 6.13 -27.68
N LEU A 25 31.26 6.68 -27.48
CA LEU A 25 30.37 6.42 -26.33
C LEU A 25 30.05 4.94 -26.04
N CYS A 26 30.09 4.07 -27.06
CA CYS A 26 29.93 2.62 -26.91
C CYS A 26 31.23 1.88 -26.53
N ASN A 27 32.26 2.61 -26.12
CA ASN A 27 33.59 2.14 -25.73
C ASN A 27 34.35 1.36 -26.82
N HIS A 28 34.12 1.70 -28.10
CA HIS A 28 34.91 1.20 -29.21
C HIS A 28 35.92 2.26 -29.64
N SER A 29 37.14 1.83 -29.97
CA SER A 29 38.25 2.71 -30.33
C SER A 29 38.59 2.58 -31.81
N PHE A 30 38.89 3.72 -32.43
CA PHE A 30 39.23 3.83 -33.85
C PHE A 30 40.36 4.83 -34.04
N HIS A 31 41.10 4.73 -35.15
CA HIS A 31 41.87 5.88 -35.61
C HIS A 31 40.91 7.02 -35.97
N VAL A 32 41.24 8.25 -35.59
CA VAL A 32 40.46 9.45 -35.92
C VAL A 32 40.19 9.54 -37.43
N ASP A 33 41.21 9.29 -38.25
CA ASP A 33 41.07 9.32 -39.71
C ASP A 33 40.13 8.21 -40.24
N CYS A 34 40.13 7.03 -39.60
CA CYS A 34 39.24 5.92 -39.94
C CYS A 34 37.77 6.21 -39.58
N LEU A 35 37.53 6.84 -38.43
CA LEU A 35 36.17 7.24 -38.04
C LEU A 35 35.68 8.44 -38.86
N HIS A 36 36.58 9.35 -39.25
CA HIS A 36 36.20 10.51 -40.07
C HIS A 36 35.79 10.12 -41.49
N GLN A 37 36.41 9.06 -42.05
CA GLN A 37 36.00 8.49 -43.34
C GLN A 37 34.68 7.71 -43.26
N TRP A 38 34.24 7.35 -42.05
CA TRP A 38 32.95 6.72 -41.83
C TRP A 38 31.84 7.77 -41.95
N PHE A 39 30.96 7.59 -42.94
CA PHE A 39 29.94 8.57 -43.31
C PHE A 39 28.77 8.65 -42.30
N ASP A 40 28.64 7.68 -41.42
CA ASP A 40 27.52 7.53 -40.49
C ASP A 40 27.93 7.89 -39.04
N THR A 41 27.01 8.40 -38.22
CA THR A 41 27.23 8.69 -36.79
C THR A 41 27.14 7.43 -35.91
N SER A 42 26.83 6.30 -36.53
CA SER A 42 26.85 4.98 -35.89
C SER A 42 28.27 4.44 -35.71
N CYS A 43 28.47 3.70 -34.62
CA CYS A 43 29.70 2.95 -34.41
C CYS A 43 29.92 1.90 -35.52
N PRO A 44 31.07 1.86 -36.21
CA PRO A 44 31.36 0.81 -37.21
C PRO A 44 31.31 -0.62 -36.67
N VAL A 45 31.54 -0.81 -35.35
CA VAL A 45 31.57 -2.14 -34.72
C VAL A 45 30.19 -2.59 -34.28
N CYS A 46 29.49 -1.78 -33.49
CA CYS A 46 28.23 -2.18 -32.86
C CYS A 46 27.00 -1.45 -33.40
N ARG A 47 27.18 -0.54 -34.37
CA ARG A 47 26.14 0.33 -34.93
C ARG A 47 25.39 1.18 -33.90
N TYR A 48 25.92 1.29 -32.68
CA TYR A 48 25.39 2.21 -31.68
C TYR A 48 25.42 3.64 -32.23
N CYS A 49 24.24 4.22 -32.40
CA CYS A 49 24.06 5.60 -32.83
C CYS A 49 24.42 6.50 -31.66
N GLN A 50 25.49 7.29 -31.79
CA GLN A 50 25.95 8.18 -30.70
C GLN A 50 25.02 9.37 -30.47
N THR A 51 24.07 9.56 -31.38
CA THR A 51 23.17 10.70 -31.43
C THR A 51 21.79 10.22 -30.96
N PRO A 52 21.18 10.86 -29.95
CA PRO A 52 19.83 10.52 -29.52
C PRO A 52 18.87 10.60 -30.71
N GLU A 53 18.34 9.46 -31.15
CA GLU A 53 17.36 9.41 -32.23
C GLU A 53 16.03 10.00 -31.77
N GLU A 54 15.32 10.65 -32.69
CA GLU A 54 13.91 11.01 -32.48
C GLU A 54 13.06 9.74 -32.43
N VAL A 55 12.95 9.14 -31.25
CA VAL A 55 11.93 8.13 -30.99
C VAL A 55 10.58 8.81 -30.81
N ALA A 56 9.52 8.19 -31.32
CA ALA A 56 8.15 8.74 -31.34
C ALA A 56 7.61 9.16 -29.96
N ASP A 57 8.21 8.64 -28.87
CA ASP A 57 7.82 8.95 -27.49
C ASP A 57 8.57 10.17 -26.90
N ASN A 58 9.54 10.74 -27.61
CA ASN A 58 10.24 11.94 -27.16
C ASN A 58 9.24 13.09 -27.07
N ARG A 59 9.12 13.69 -25.88
CA ARG A 59 8.25 14.82 -25.59
C ARG A 59 8.90 15.76 -24.59
N CYS A 60 8.53 17.03 -24.65
CA CYS A 60 8.95 18.00 -23.67
C CYS A 60 8.46 17.60 -22.28
N MET A 61 9.37 17.53 -21.31
CA MET A 61 9.08 17.10 -19.93
C MET A 61 8.18 18.09 -19.16
N LYS A 62 8.04 19.33 -19.64
CA LYS A 62 7.18 20.37 -19.02
C LYS A 62 5.79 20.46 -19.65
N CYS A 63 5.67 20.46 -20.98
CA CYS A 63 4.39 20.67 -21.66
C CYS A 63 3.91 19.52 -22.54
N GLY A 64 4.70 18.44 -22.68
CA GLY A 64 4.34 17.29 -23.50
C GLY A 64 4.36 17.53 -25.02
N SER A 65 4.84 18.70 -25.49
CA SER A 65 5.00 18.94 -26.93
C SER A 65 5.98 17.94 -27.56
N HIS A 66 5.73 17.55 -28.81
CA HIS A 66 6.60 16.70 -29.63
C HIS A 66 7.39 17.49 -30.68
N GLU A 67 7.31 18.82 -30.67
CA GLU A 67 7.91 19.69 -31.69
C GLU A 67 9.17 20.40 -31.18
N SER A 68 10.19 20.50 -32.05
CA SER A 68 11.49 21.14 -31.79
C SER A 68 12.01 20.79 -30.40
N LEU A 69 12.39 19.53 -30.23
CA LEU A 69 12.83 18.99 -28.95
C LEU A 69 14.34 19.16 -28.80
N TRP A 70 14.76 19.58 -27.61
CA TRP A 70 16.15 19.81 -27.27
C TRP A 70 16.49 19.02 -26.02
N ILE A 71 17.51 18.18 -26.10
CA ILE A 71 18.03 17.42 -24.98
C ILE A 71 19.22 18.14 -24.35
N CYS A 72 19.17 18.34 -23.05
CA CYS A 72 20.29 18.89 -22.29
C CYS A 72 21.43 17.86 -22.21
N LEU A 73 22.64 18.22 -22.63
CA LEU A 73 23.79 17.31 -22.63
C LEU A 73 24.40 17.06 -21.24
N ILE A 74 24.00 17.83 -20.23
CA ILE A 74 24.52 17.72 -18.87
C ILE A 74 23.64 16.81 -18.01
N CYS A 75 22.31 16.86 -18.19
CA CYS A 75 21.38 16.13 -17.32
C CYS A 75 20.28 15.34 -18.06
N GLY A 76 20.27 15.34 -19.39
CA GLY A 76 19.29 14.58 -20.19
C GLY A 76 17.86 15.12 -20.23
N ASN A 77 17.59 16.31 -19.65
CA ASN A 77 16.26 16.92 -19.68
C ASN A 77 15.84 17.29 -21.11
N ILE A 78 14.62 16.93 -21.51
CA ILE A 78 14.07 17.26 -22.84
C ILE A 78 13.12 18.46 -22.74
N GLY A 79 13.50 19.56 -23.38
CA GLY A 79 12.72 20.80 -23.44
C GLY A 79 12.29 21.12 -24.87
N CYS A 80 11.12 21.74 -25.05
CA CYS A 80 10.76 22.29 -26.36
C CYS A 80 11.51 23.59 -26.65
N GLY A 81 11.72 23.86 -27.94
CA GLY A 81 12.55 24.93 -28.47
C GLY A 81 11.97 26.33 -28.29
N ARG A 82 12.73 27.31 -28.81
CA ARG A 82 12.44 28.74 -28.60
C ARG A 82 11.10 29.17 -29.17
N TYR A 83 10.67 28.57 -30.28
CA TYR A 83 9.43 28.92 -30.98
C TYR A 83 8.21 28.12 -30.52
N VAL A 84 8.36 27.26 -29.50
CA VAL A 84 7.28 26.44 -28.96
C VAL A 84 6.91 26.91 -27.56
N GLY A 85 7.75 26.59 -26.56
CA GLY A 85 7.47 26.91 -25.15
C GLY A 85 8.70 27.38 -24.37
N LEU A 86 9.87 27.46 -25.02
CA LEU A 86 11.14 27.87 -24.43
C LEU A 86 11.56 27.02 -23.21
N HIS A 87 11.05 25.79 -23.08
CA HIS A 87 11.35 24.97 -21.90
C HIS A 87 12.80 24.52 -21.82
N ALA A 88 13.48 24.37 -22.97
CA ALA A 88 14.92 24.11 -22.99
C ALA A 88 15.73 25.29 -22.45
N TYR A 89 15.34 26.53 -22.80
CA TYR A 89 15.99 27.74 -22.31
C TYR A 89 15.69 27.99 -20.82
N ARG A 90 14.44 27.80 -20.38
CA ARG A 90 14.09 27.91 -18.95
C ARG A 90 14.87 26.91 -18.11
N HIS A 91 15.03 25.68 -18.61
CA HIS A 91 15.87 24.68 -17.97
C HIS A 91 17.31 25.19 -17.79
N PHE A 92 17.91 25.78 -18.82
CA PHE A 92 19.21 26.44 -18.69
C PHE A 92 19.21 27.53 -17.60
N GLN A 93 18.21 28.42 -17.58
CA GLN A 93 18.15 29.49 -16.56
C GLN A 93 18.06 28.93 -15.13
N GLU A 94 17.29 27.87 -14.92
CA GLU A 94 17.06 27.24 -13.61
C GLU A 94 18.28 26.43 -13.13
N THR A 95 18.96 25.73 -14.04
CA THR A 95 19.98 24.72 -13.69
C THR A 95 21.41 25.11 -14.06
N GLN A 96 21.58 26.19 -14.84
CA GLN A 96 22.86 26.60 -15.43
C GLN A 96 23.48 25.51 -16.32
N HIS A 97 22.66 24.64 -16.89
CA HIS A 97 23.11 23.70 -17.91
C HIS A 97 23.22 24.37 -19.27
N THR A 98 24.46 24.63 -19.69
CA THR A 98 24.80 25.55 -20.78
C THR A 98 24.62 24.97 -22.19
N TYR A 99 24.59 23.64 -22.32
CA TYR A 99 24.57 22.96 -23.62
C TYR A 99 23.30 22.13 -23.82
N ALA A 100 22.67 22.31 -24.98
CA ALA A 100 21.56 21.48 -25.44
C ALA A 100 21.72 21.11 -26.91
N MET A 101 21.29 19.90 -27.27
CA MET A 101 21.30 19.38 -28.64
C MET A 101 19.87 19.25 -29.14
N GLU A 102 19.60 19.68 -30.37
CA GLU A 102 18.29 19.45 -30.99
C GLU A 102 18.16 17.96 -31.36
N LEU A 103 17.04 17.32 -31.00
CA LEU A 103 16.81 15.92 -31.38
C LEU A 103 16.65 15.84 -32.91
N GLY A 104 17.17 14.77 -33.50
CA GLY A 104 17.09 14.54 -34.95
C GLY A 104 18.15 15.27 -35.78
N ASN A 105 18.93 16.18 -35.18
CA ASN A 105 20.10 16.75 -35.83
C ASN A 105 21.30 16.89 -34.88
N ASN A 106 22.52 16.93 -35.43
CA ASN A 106 23.73 16.97 -34.61
C ASN A 106 24.12 18.40 -34.20
N LYS A 107 23.15 19.31 -34.09
CA LYS A 107 23.42 20.71 -33.76
C LYS A 107 23.34 20.89 -32.26
N VAL A 108 24.44 21.36 -31.69
CA VAL A 108 24.54 21.71 -30.27
C VAL A 108 24.49 23.22 -30.15
N TRP A 109 23.60 23.70 -29.31
CA TRP A 109 23.46 25.10 -28.94
C TRP A 109 24.18 25.37 -27.61
N ASP A 110 25.01 26.41 -27.60
CA ASP A 110 25.58 26.99 -26.39
C ASP A 110 24.72 28.19 -25.94
N TYR A 111 24.12 28.09 -24.75
CA TYR A 111 23.30 29.15 -24.19
C TYR A 111 24.11 30.33 -23.63
N ILE A 112 25.38 30.15 -23.28
CA ILE A 112 26.25 31.24 -22.82
C ILE A 112 26.87 31.96 -24.02
N GLY A 113 27.43 31.21 -24.96
CA GLY A 113 28.02 31.75 -26.19
C GLY A 113 27.01 32.30 -27.21
N ASP A 114 25.72 31.96 -27.03
CA ASP A 114 24.60 32.28 -27.94
C ASP A 114 24.90 31.92 -29.40
N ASN A 115 25.57 30.80 -29.60
CA ASN A 115 26.00 30.30 -30.90
C ASN A 115 25.89 28.77 -30.99
N TYR A 116 25.92 28.26 -32.22
CA TYR A 116 26.08 26.82 -32.44
C TYR A 116 27.53 26.41 -32.21
N VAL A 117 27.72 25.31 -31.48
CA VAL A 117 29.05 24.72 -31.28
C VAL A 117 29.48 24.07 -32.60
N HIS A 118 30.51 24.63 -33.24
CA HIS A 118 31.19 23.99 -34.36
C HIS A 118 32.12 22.89 -33.82
N ARG A 119 32.04 21.70 -34.42
CA ARG A 119 32.81 20.51 -34.03
C ARG A 119 34.31 20.86 -33.95
N LEU A 120 34.86 20.85 -32.74
CA LEU A 120 36.29 21.06 -32.50
C LEU A 120 37.08 19.92 -33.16
N VAL A 121 38.00 20.27 -34.07
CA VAL A 121 38.90 19.29 -34.70
C VAL A 121 40.09 19.06 -33.77
N GLN A 122 40.37 17.80 -33.47
CA GLN A 122 41.45 17.37 -32.59
C GLN A 122 42.78 17.34 -33.36
N ASN A 123 43.84 17.95 -32.81
CA ASN A 123 45.15 18.00 -33.47
C ASN A 123 45.78 16.60 -33.56
N LYS A 124 46.34 16.27 -34.73
CA LYS A 124 46.77 14.91 -35.12
C LYS A 124 47.95 14.36 -34.29
N SER A 125 48.69 15.19 -33.57
CA SER A 125 49.93 14.76 -32.89
C SER A 125 49.83 14.57 -31.37
N ASP A 126 48.83 15.17 -30.70
CA ASP A 126 48.80 15.23 -29.22
C ASP A 126 47.39 15.10 -28.61
N GLY A 127 46.35 14.90 -29.42
CA GLY A 127 44.98 14.78 -28.92
C GLY A 127 44.38 16.06 -28.31
N LYS A 128 45.08 17.19 -28.37
CA LYS A 128 44.64 18.48 -27.83
C LYS A 128 43.68 19.20 -28.78
N LEU A 129 42.63 19.82 -28.25
CA LEU A 129 41.67 20.62 -29.01
C LEU A 129 42.30 21.97 -29.36
N VAL A 130 42.47 22.28 -30.66
CA VAL A 130 43.10 23.53 -31.11
C VAL A 130 42.23 24.23 -32.15
N GLN A 131 42.17 25.55 -32.07
CA GLN A 131 41.45 26.39 -33.02
C GLN A 131 42.31 26.58 -34.28
N VAL A 132 41.73 26.34 -35.46
CA VAL A 132 42.37 26.54 -36.78
C VAL A 132 41.73 27.71 -37.51
N ASP A 133 42.53 28.47 -38.26
CA ASP A 133 42.06 29.54 -39.13
C ASP A 133 41.48 29.01 -40.46
N GLU A 134 40.88 29.88 -41.29
CA GLU A 134 40.26 29.52 -42.57
C GLU A 134 41.23 28.85 -43.59
N GLY A 135 42.54 28.84 -43.30
CA GLY A 135 43.58 28.20 -44.09
C GLY A 135 44.12 26.89 -43.52
N GLY A 136 43.60 26.42 -42.38
CA GLY A 136 44.01 25.16 -41.76
C GLY A 136 45.38 25.19 -41.06
N ASN A 137 45.91 26.38 -40.75
CA ASN A 137 47.16 26.49 -40.00
C ASN A 137 46.90 26.51 -38.48
N PRO A 138 47.68 25.77 -37.69
CA PRO A 138 47.55 25.79 -36.23
C PRO A 138 48.12 27.10 -35.66
N VAL A 139 47.26 27.89 -35.02
CA VAL A 139 47.70 29.05 -34.23
C VAL A 139 48.30 28.53 -32.92
N ARG A 140 49.63 28.48 -32.82
CA ARG A 140 50.33 28.18 -31.56
C ARG A 140 50.55 29.47 -30.78
N ASP A 141 49.73 29.67 -29.74
CA ASP A 141 49.91 30.73 -28.76
C ASP A 141 50.13 30.10 -27.38
N GLU A 142 51.28 30.33 -26.74
CA GLU A 142 51.64 29.77 -25.43
C GLU A 142 50.62 30.16 -24.33
N LYS A 143 49.87 31.25 -24.55
CA LYS A 143 48.70 31.62 -23.73
C LYS A 143 47.58 30.58 -23.79
N VAL A 144 47.36 29.96 -24.94
CA VAL A 144 46.29 28.96 -25.14
C VAL A 144 46.60 27.68 -24.37
N ASP A 145 47.87 27.31 -24.24
CA ASP A 145 48.27 26.14 -23.45
C ASP A 145 48.09 26.37 -21.95
N SER A 146 48.40 27.58 -21.46
CA SER A 146 48.12 27.99 -20.07
C SER A 146 46.62 28.03 -19.78
N LEU A 147 45.82 28.59 -20.70
CA LEU A 147 44.36 28.65 -20.59
C LEU A 147 43.73 27.24 -20.60
N ASN A 148 44.25 26.33 -21.41
CA ASN A 148 43.79 24.93 -21.45
C ASN A 148 44.07 24.19 -20.13
N LEU A 149 45.20 24.46 -19.47
CA LEU A 149 45.51 23.89 -18.17
C LEU A 149 44.58 24.43 -17.08
N GLU A 150 44.33 25.74 -17.07
CA GLU A 150 43.38 26.37 -16.15
C GLU A 150 41.95 25.86 -16.39
N TYR A 151 41.54 25.70 -17.65
CA TYR A 151 40.25 25.14 -18.02
C TYR A 151 40.11 23.69 -17.58
N THR A 152 41.15 22.87 -17.78
CA THR A 152 41.17 21.47 -17.36
C THR A 152 41.06 21.38 -15.83
N TYR A 153 41.82 22.20 -15.10
CA TYR A 153 41.75 22.28 -13.65
C TYR A 153 40.35 22.70 -13.16
N LEU A 154 39.76 23.72 -13.78
CA LEU A 154 38.40 24.18 -13.47
C LEU A 154 37.36 23.09 -13.73
N LEU A 155 37.47 22.37 -14.86
CA LEU A 155 36.58 21.28 -15.20
C LEU A 155 36.73 20.10 -14.22
N THR A 156 37.95 19.71 -13.87
CA THR A 156 38.18 18.65 -12.87
C THR A 156 37.63 19.04 -11.50
N ASN A 157 37.83 20.29 -11.07
CA ASN A 157 37.27 20.77 -9.81
C ASN A 157 35.74 20.80 -9.84
N GLN A 158 35.15 21.17 -10.98
CA GLN A 158 33.71 21.19 -11.15
C GLN A 158 33.11 19.79 -11.12
N LEU A 159 33.73 18.83 -11.82
CA LEU A 159 33.31 17.42 -11.82
C LEU A 159 33.47 16.78 -10.44
N GLU A 160 34.56 17.08 -9.75
CA GLU A 160 34.80 16.61 -8.37
C GLU A 160 33.76 17.20 -7.40
N SER A 161 33.45 18.49 -7.53
CA SER A 161 32.40 19.15 -6.72
C SER A 161 31.01 18.56 -7.00
N GLN A 162 30.70 18.26 -8.26
CA GLN A 162 29.45 17.59 -8.63
C GLN A 162 29.39 16.17 -8.06
N ARG A 163 30.48 15.41 -8.14
CA ARG A 163 30.55 14.06 -7.55
C ARG A 163 30.25 14.11 -6.06
N LEU A 164 30.95 14.96 -5.32
CA LEU A 164 30.77 15.10 -3.87
C LEU A 164 29.33 15.52 -3.51
N TYR A 165 28.76 16.48 -4.26
CA TYR A 165 27.38 16.92 -4.04
C TYR A 165 26.36 15.79 -4.22
N PHE A 166 26.48 15.02 -5.30
CA PHE A 166 25.55 13.92 -5.56
C PHE A 166 25.78 12.73 -4.63
N GLU A 167 27.01 12.42 -4.25
CA GLU A 167 27.32 11.43 -3.22
C GLU A 167 26.68 11.82 -1.88
N GLU A 168 26.79 13.09 -1.46
CA GLU A 168 26.14 13.58 -0.25
C GLU A 168 24.62 13.49 -0.33
N LYS A 169 24.02 13.89 -1.46
CA LYS A 169 22.56 13.80 -1.67
C LYS A 169 22.05 12.36 -1.67
N MET A 170 22.80 11.44 -2.30
CA MET A 170 22.48 10.02 -2.27
C MET A 170 22.54 9.46 -0.85
N ASN A 171 23.60 9.78 -0.09
CA ASN A 171 23.74 9.39 1.31
C ASN A 171 22.62 9.97 2.20
N GLU A 172 22.16 11.19 1.93
CA GLU A 172 21.05 11.82 2.65
C GLU A 172 19.72 11.10 2.42
N VAL A 173 19.44 10.74 1.16
CA VAL A 173 18.27 9.95 0.79
C VAL A 173 18.33 8.56 1.40
N GLU A 174 19.49 7.89 1.31
CA GLU A 174 19.70 6.57 1.91
C GLU A 174 19.46 6.58 3.41
N ARG A 175 20.02 7.56 4.13
CA ARG A 175 19.81 7.73 5.58
C ARG A 175 18.32 7.91 5.92
N THR A 176 17.63 8.76 5.16
CA THR A 176 16.19 9.02 5.36
C THR A 176 15.36 7.77 5.11
N ILE A 177 15.71 6.97 4.10
CA ILE A 177 15.05 5.70 3.82
C ILE A 177 15.31 4.72 4.97
N LEU A 178 16.54 4.58 5.44
CA LEU A 178 16.89 3.71 6.56
C LEU A 178 16.15 4.08 7.85
N GLU A 179 16.09 5.37 8.18
CA GLU A 179 15.32 5.86 9.34
C GLU A 179 13.83 5.54 9.21
N LYS A 180 13.23 5.76 8.03
CA LYS A 180 11.81 5.41 7.79
C LYS A 180 11.56 3.91 7.88
N VAL A 181 12.46 3.10 7.34
CA VAL A 181 12.38 1.63 7.44
C VAL A 181 12.41 1.20 8.90
N HIS A 182 13.35 1.74 9.69
CA HIS A 182 13.44 1.43 11.13
C HIS A 182 12.15 1.79 11.89
N VAL A 183 11.60 2.99 11.65
CA VAL A 183 10.33 3.42 12.28
C VAL A 183 9.18 2.48 11.89
N LEU A 184 9.05 2.14 10.60
CA LEU A 184 8.00 1.24 10.12
C LEU A 184 8.16 -0.19 10.68
N GLU A 185 9.39 -0.66 10.87
CA GLU A 185 9.66 -1.96 11.49
C GLU A 185 9.25 -1.98 12.97
N GLU A 186 9.52 -0.90 13.70
CA GLU A 186 9.09 -0.76 15.10
C GLU A 186 7.56 -0.68 15.23
N GLU A 187 6.91 0.12 14.39
CA GLU A 187 5.44 0.21 14.34
C GLU A 187 4.81 -1.14 13.99
N LYS A 188 5.35 -1.85 12.99
CA LYS A 188 4.91 -3.20 12.62
C LYS A 188 5.06 -4.17 13.78
N MET A 189 6.17 -4.12 14.53
CA MET A 189 6.38 -4.97 15.70
C MET A 189 5.33 -4.69 16.78
N ASN A 190 5.01 -3.42 17.03
CA ASN A 190 4.00 -3.04 18.02
C ASN A 190 2.59 -3.48 17.61
N LEU A 191 2.19 -3.23 16.37
CA LEU A 191 0.92 -3.70 15.82
C LEU A 191 0.79 -5.23 15.87
N THR A 192 1.89 -5.95 15.59
CA THR A 192 1.89 -7.42 15.67
C THR A 192 1.63 -7.90 17.10
N LYS A 193 2.22 -7.24 18.10
CA LYS A 193 1.97 -7.53 19.52
C LYS A 193 0.51 -7.25 19.90
N GLU A 194 -0.03 -6.10 19.51
CA GLU A 194 -1.44 -5.75 19.74
C GLU A 194 -2.39 -6.75 19.09
N CYS A 195 -2.15 -7.12 17.83
CA CYS A 195 -2.95 -8.14 17.14
C CYS A 195 -2.90 -9.48 17.88
N SER A 196 -1.73 -9.90 18.36
CA SER A 196 -1.61 -11.15 19.13
C SER A 196 -2.36 -11.08 20.46
N HIS A 197 -2.35 -9.92 21.12
CA HIS A 197 -3.07 -9.68 22.37
C HIS A 197 -4.58 -9.72 22.16
N PHE A 198 -5.10 -8.96 21.20
CA PHE A 198 -6.54 -8.97 20.86
C PHE A 198 -7.01 -10.35 20.39
N HIS A 199 -6.17 -11.10 19.68
CA HIS A 199 -6.50 -12.47 19.30
C HIS A 199 -6.68 -13.38 20.53
N ALA A 200 -5.77 -13.28 21.51
CA ALA A 200 -5.88 -14.05 22.75
C ALA A 200 -7.12 -13.66 23.58
N GLU A 201 -7.42 -12.36 23.67
CA GLU A 201 -8.64 -11.87 24.34
C GLU A 201 -9.91 -12.36 23.65
N LEU A 202 -9.94 -12.33 22.31
CA LEU A 202 -11.06 -12.83 21.52
C LEU A 202 -11.28 -14.33 21.76
N GLU A 203 -10.21 -15.12 21.82
CA GLU A 203 -10.32 -16.55 22.13
C GLU A 203 -10.91 -16.80 23.52
N LEU A 204 -10.50 -16.03 24.54
CA LEU A 204 -11.03 -16.13 25.90
C LEU A 204 -12.51 -15.75 25.94
N ALA A 205 -12.88 -14.60 25.37
CA ALA A 205 -14.26 -14.15 25.30
C ALA A 205 -15.15 -15.17 24.55
N ASN A 206 -14.64 -15.80 23.50
CA ASN A 206 -15.39 -16.80 22.74
C ASN A 206 -15.58 -18.09 23.55
N LYS A 207 -14.60 -18.51 24.35
CA LYS A 207 -14.75 -19.64 25.30
C LYS A 207 -15.81 -19.33 26.36
N GLU A 208 -15.79 -18.13 26.95
CA GLU A 208 -16.79 -17.70 27.94
C GLU A 208 -18.20 -17.61 27.35
N LYS A 209 -18.32 -17.07 26.13
CA LYS A 209 -19.56 -17.05 25.36
C LYS A 209 -20.10 -18.47 25.17
N GLN A 210 -19.30 -19.40 24.66
CA GLN A 210 -19.72 -20.79 24.45
C GLN A 210 -20.17 -21.47 25.76
N GLN A 211 -19.49 -21.20 26.88
CA GLN A 211 -19.91 -21.71 28.19
C GLN A 211 -21.25 -21.11 28.63
N SER A 212 -21.45 -19.82 28.42
CA SER A 212 -22.69 -19.11 28.77
C SER A 212 -23.87 -19.56 27.89
N GLU A 213 -23.64 -19.78 26.60
CA GLU A 213 -24.63 -20.34 25.66
C GLU A 213 -25.05 -21.76 26.09
N LYS A 214 -24.09 -22.63 26.43
CA LYS A 214 -24.40 -23.98 26.96
C LYS A 214 -25.25 -23.92 28.23
N LYS A 215 -24.92 -23.03 29.17
CA LYS A 215 -25.71 -22.82 30.39
C LYS A 215 -27.12 -22.31 30.07
N CYS A 216 -27.25 -21.37 29.13
CA CYS A 216 -28.54 -20.83 28.72
C CYS A 216 -29.44 -21.93 28.14
N VAL A 217 -28.91 -22.77 27.24
CA VAL A 217 -29.63 -23.92 26.68
C VAL A 217 -30.06 -24.92 27.76
N GLN A 218 -29.20 -25.21 28.73
CA GLN A 218 -29.54 -26.10 29.86
C GLN A 218 -30.62 -25.50 30.77
N LEU A 219 -30.58 -24.20 31.04
CA LEU A 219 -31.61 -23.54 31.84
C LEU A 219 -32.95 -23.47 31.09
N GLN A 220 -32.92 -23.23 29.78
CA GLN A 220 -34.11 -23.27 28.93
C GLN A 220 -34.77 -24.65 28.92
N SER A 221 -34.00 -25.74 28.83
CA SER A 221 -34.56 -27.09 28.86
C SER A 221 -35.16 -27.44 30.22
N ARG A 222 -34.50 -27.05 31.33
CA ARG A 222 -35.04 -27.21 32.69
C ARG A 222 -36.31 -26.39 32.90
N MET A 223 -36.33 -25.15 32.42
CA MET A 223 -37.51 -24.28 32.51
C MET A 223 -38.70 -24.89 31.74
N LYS A 224 -38.48 -25.39 30.53
CA LYS A 224 -39.52 -26.09 29.77
C LYS A 224 -40.06 -27.30 30.52
N LYS A 225 -39.20 -28.10 31.15
CA LYS A 225 -39.63 -29.25 31.97
C LYS A 225 -40.45 -28.83 33.19
N ILE A 226 -40.01 -27.83 33.94
CA ILE A 226 -40.77 -27.33 35.10
C ILE A 226 -42.13 -26.78 34.66
N LEU A 227 -42.21 -26.13 33.49
CA LEU A 227 -43.47 -25.64 32.94
C LEU A 227 -44.42 -26.79 32.56
N THR A 228 -43.92 -27.88 31.98
CA THR A 228 -44.74 -29.07 31.69
C THR A 228 -45.20 -29.74 32.97
N ASP A 229 -44.29 -29.98 33.93
CA ASP A 229 -44.60 -30.61 35.21
C ASP A 229 -45.66 -29.78 35.99
N LEU A 230 -45.53 -28.44 35.99
CA LEU A 230 -46.51 -27.54 36.60
C LEU A 230 -47.89 -27.62 35.92
N GLN A 231 -47.92 -27.81 34.61
CA GLN A 231 -49.18 -27.95 33.87
C GLN A 231 -49.86 -29.28 34.20
N GLU A 232 -49.11 -30.38 34.24
CA GLU A 232 -49.59 -31.71 34.63
C GLU A 232 -50.14 -31.70 36.06
N GLU A 233 -49.42 -31.13 37.02
CA GLU A 233 -49.89 -30.99 38.42
C GLU A 233 -51.18 -30.15 38.53
N ARG A 234 -51.28 -29.06 37.74
CA ARG A 234 -52.50 -28.24 37.70
C ARG A 234 -53.70 -29.01 37.14
N GLU A 235 -53.48 -29.84 36.11
CA GLU A 235 -54.54 -30.68 35.54
C GLU A 235 -54.95 -31.80 36.50
N MET A 236 -53.98 -32.44 37.16
CA MET A 236 -54.24 -33.46 38.18
C MET A 236 -55.05 -32.89 39.35
N ASN A 237 -54.67 -31.70 39.86
CA ASN A 237 -55.39 -31.04 40.95
C ASN A 237 -56.84 -30.71 40.56
N LYS A 238 -57.06 -30.21 39.34
CA LYS A 238 -58.43 -29.98 38.80
C LYS A 238 -59.24 -31.27 38.74
N SER A 239 -58.64 -32.38 38.30
CA SER A 239 -59.33 -33.67 38.22
C SER A 239 -59.67 -34.21 39.61
N LEU A 240 -58.75 -34.09 40.58
CA LEU A 240 -58.99 -34.50 41.96
C LEU A 240 -60.10 -33.67 42.62
N GLN A 241 -60.14 -32.36 42.38
CA GLN A 241 -61.23 -31.49 42.85
C GLN A 241 -62.57 -31.92 42.27
N ARG A 242 -62.66 -32.17 40.95
CA ARG A 242 -63.90 -32.68 40.33
C ARG A 242 -64.34 -34.01 40.92
N ASN A 243 -63.43 -34.97 41.06
CA ASN A 243 -63.73 -36.26 41.69
C ASN A 243 -64.21 -36.08 43.13
N GLN A 244 -63.59 -35.17 43.89
CA GLN A 244 -63.99 -34.88 45.27
C GLN A 244 -65.40 -34.27 45.34
N ASP A 245 -65.74 -33.36 44.44
CA ASP A 245 -67.06 -32.76 44.36
C ASP A 245 -68.12 -33.79 43.93
N GLU A 246 -67.81 -34.68 42.98
CA GLU A 246 -68.66 -35.81 42.59
C GLU A 246 -68.91 -36.76 43.77
N TRP A 247 -67.86 -37.13 44.52
CA TRP A 247 -67.98 -37.98 45.70
C TRP A 247 -68.87 -37.34 46.76
N LYS A 248 -68.65 -36.06 47.08
CA LYS A 248 -69.51 -35.32 48.02
C LYS A 248 -70.96 -35.28 47.54
N HIS A 249 -71.18 -35.07 46.25
CA HIS A 249 -72.53 -35.06 45.67
C HIS A 249 -73.22 -36.42 45.83
N ARG A 250 -72.54 -37.53 45.49
CA ARG A 250 -73.08 -38.88 45.67
C ARG A 250 -73.38 -39.18 47.13
N GLU A 251 -72.46 -38.89 48.05
CA GLU A 251 -72.67 -39.05 49.49
C GLU A 251 -73.90 -38.26 49.97
N THR A 252 -74.07 -37.01 49.51
CA THR A 252 -75.25 -36.21 49.86
C THR A 252 -76.55 -36.72 49.25
N GLU A 253 -76.51 -37.31 48.06
CA GLU A 253 -77.67 -37.95 47.42
C GLU A 253 -78.08 -39.21 48.17
N ASP A 254 -77.12 -40.11 48.47
CA ASP A 254 -77.35 -41.34 49.24
C ASP A 254 -77.92 -41.02 50.63
N LEU A 255 -77.34 -40.05 51.35
CA LEU A 255 -77.85 -39.61 52.65
C LEU A 255 -79.25 -39.00 52.55
N ARG A 256 -79.56 -38.28 51.46
CA ARG A 256 -80.92 -37.76 51.20
C ARG A 256 -81.91 -38.88 50.92
N GLU A 257 -81.52 -39.91 50.19
CA GLU A 257 -82.35 -41.07 49.90
C GLU A 257 -82.63 -41.88 51.16
N GLN A 258 -81.60 -42.18 51.96
CA GLN A 258 -81.78 -42.81 53.29
C GLN A 258 -82.70 -41.99 54.20
N LEU A 259 -82.60 -40.65 54.18
CA LEU A 259 -83.53 -39.77 54.90
C LEU A 259 -84.96 -39.88 54.36
N ARG A 260 -85.15 -39.96 53.04
CA ARG A 260 -86.48 -40.17 52.43
C ARG A 260 -87.07 -41.51 52.86
N ASP A 261 -86.28 -42.57 52.88
CA ASP A 261 -86.72 -43.90 53.29
C ASP A 261 -87.11 -43.93 54.77
N VAL A 262 -86.30 -43.32 55.65
CA VAL A 262 -86.64 -43.18 57.08
C VAL A 262 -87.90 -42.33 57.28
N MET A 263 -88.06 -41.25 56.52
CA MET A 263 -89.26 -40.40 56.56
C MET A 263 -90.50 -41.17 56.08
N PHE A 264 -90.37 -42.01 55.04
CA PHE A 264 -91.45 -42.87 54.55
C PHE A 264 -91.81 -43.94 55.60
N TYR A 265 -90.82 -44.59 56.20
CA TYR A 265 -91.01 -45.57 57.27
C TYR A 265 -91.68 -44.96 58.51
N ASN A 266 -91.31 -43.73 58.88
CA ASN A 266 -91.94 -42.99 59.97
C ASN A 266 -93.36 -42.49 59.63
N ALA A 267 -93.65 -42.22 58.35
CA ALA A 267 -94.99 -41.86 57.89
C ALA A 267 -95.93 -43.07 57.82
N GLU A 268 -95.41 -44.26 57.48
CA GLU A 268 -96.18 -45.51 57.50
C GLU A 268 -96.30 -46.12 58.92
N GLY A 269 -95.37 -45.83 59.82
CA GLY A 269 -95.37 -46.29 61.22
C GLY A 269 -95.96 -45.32 62.25
N GLY A 270 -96.42 -44.14 61.84
CA GLY A 270 -96.77 -43.04 62.75
C GLY A 270 -98.23 -42.99 63.20
N HIS A 271 -98.66 -43.91 64.07
CA HIS A 271 -99.71 -43.62 65.05
C HIS A 271 -99.07 -43.64 66.44
N VAL A 272 -99.35 -42.61 67.27
CA VAL A 272 -99.10 -42.54 68.75
C VAL A 272 -97.65 -42.13 69.12
N ILE A 273 -97.30 -41.15 69.97
CA ILE A 273 -97.96 -40.19 70.87
C ILE A 273 -96.93 -39.08 71.26
N LEU A 274 -97.48 -37.89 71.53
CA LEU A 274 -97.07 -36.73 72.35
C LEU A 274 -95.75 -36.78 73.17
N GLY A 275 -95.09 -35.61 73.31
CA GLY A 275 -94.30 -35.34 74.53
C GLY A 275 -93.34 -34.14 74.52
N ALA A 276 -93.84 -32.99 74.97
CA ALA A 276 -93.18 -31.98 75.81
C ALA A 276 -91.86 -31.28 75.38
N SER A 277 -92.03 -29.97 75.20
CA SER A 277 -91.14 -28.81 75.38
C SER A 277 -89.88 -28.97 76.25
N GLY A 278 -88.77 -28.35 75.80
CA GLY A 278 -87.60 -28.05 76.63
C GLY A 278 -86.59 -27.14 75.93
N THR A 279 -86.70 -25.83 76.16
CA THR A 279 -85.72 -24.79 75.79
C THR A 279 -84.40 -24.96 76.54
N LEU A 280 -83.25 -24.77 75.86
CA LEU A 280 -81.97 -24.34 76.46
C LEU A 280 -81.07 -23.68 75.39
N GLN A 281 -80.75 -22.40 75.59
CA GLN A 281 -79.61 -21.67 75.00
C GLN A 281 -78.28 -22.14 75.66
N PRO A 282 -77.11 -21.47 75.48
CA PRO A 282 -76.29 -21.18 74.28
C PRO A 282 -74.81 -21.65 74.49
N LYS A 283 -73.91 -21.46 73.51
CA LYS A 283 -72.54 -20.84 73.66
C LYS A 283 -71.51 -21.23 72.57
N HIS A 284 -70.84 -20.19 72.06
CA HIS A 284 -69.43 -20.03 71.61
C HIS A 284 -68.72 -21.15 70.80
N THR A 285 -68.01 -20.85 69.72
CA THR A 285 -66.70 -20.15 69.79
C THR A 285 -66.17 -19.74 68.40
N ARG A 286 -65.45 -18.62 68.40
CA ARG A 286 -64.73 -17.98 67.28
C ARG A 286 -63.23 -18.31 67.45
N ARG A 287 -62.52 -18.72 66.38
CA ARG A 287 -61.04 -18.67 66.21
C ARG A 287 -60.72 -19.26 64.82
N LYS A 288 -59.75 -18.82 64.00
CA LYS A 288 -58.88 -17.64 63.92
C LYS A 288 -58.34 -17.68 62.47
N LYS A 289 -58.38 -16.57 61.73
CA LYS A 289 -57.64 -16.38 60.47
C LYS A 289 -56.19 -16.02 60.84
N GLN A 290 -55.21 -16.70 60.25
CA GLN A 290 -53.83 -16.21 60.16
C GLN A 290 -53.50 -16.08 58.67
N ARG A 291 -53.10 -14.86 58.31
CA ARG A 291 -52.35 -14.49 57.11
C ARG A 291 -50.89 -14.39 57.53
#